data_AF-A0A2N2IFY3-F1
#
_entry.id   AF-A0A2N2IFY3-F1
#
_cell.length_a   1.000
_cell.length_b   1.000
_cell.length_c   1.000
_cell.angle_alpha   90.00
_cell.angle_beta   90.00
_cell.angle_gamma   90.00
#
_symmetry.space_group_name_H-M   'P 1'
#
loop_
_entity.id
_entity.type
_entity.pdbx_description
1 polymer ?
#
loop_
_entity_poly.entity_id
_entity_poly.type
_entity_poly.pdbx_seq_one_letter_code
_entity_poly.pdbx_strand_id
1 'polypeptide(L)'
;MTLKWLITGLLVLFICACDDGQRAGAEYDGFYQVTLSQERTSCDDQDAWTPSDIMEPYFKLRAQSFFGTPIVGWISCTGATEDTCDDDTIELTGTFIKKDGVWQQYMATSSSGGSETTCYLTYRQGIPALTGTGLSLTVTRWEGEITMEAGEECDPELVDKYFDQMDCTQMEYLEATRL
;
A
#
# COMPACT_ATOMS: atom_id res chain seq x y z
N MET A 1 47.05 40.88 34.10
CA MET A 1 45.85 40.01 34.01
C MET A 1 45.15 40.31 32.70
N THR A 2 45.17 39.33 31.80
CA THR A 2 44.70 39.38 30.42
C THR A 2 43.21 39.06 30.33
N LEU A 3 42.41 39.93 29.70
CA LEU A 3 41.04 39.58 29.31
C LEU A 3 40.84 39.92 27.83
N LYS A 4 41.11 38.91 26.99
CA LYS A 4 40.74 38.86 25.57
C LYS A 4 39.23 38.67 25.50
N TRP A 5 38.51 39.64 24.95
CA TRP A 5 37.13 39.44 24.48
C TRP A 5 37.19 39.15 22.98
N LEU A 6 37.08 37.86 22.64
CA LEU A 6 36.75 37.41 21.30
C LEU A 6 35.23 37.55 21.14
N ILE A 7 34.79 38.49 20.32
CA ILE A 7 33.41 38.55 19.84
C ILE A 7 33.33 37.56 18.68
N THR A 8 32.98 36.32 19.00
CA THR A 8 32.69 35.30 17.99
C THR A 8 31.25 35.51 17.54
N GLY A 9 31.10 35.98 16.30
CA GLY A 9 29.81 36.21 15.66
C GLY A 9 28.99 34.93 15.57
N LEU A 10 27.84 34.93 16.22
CA LEU A 10 26.79 33.94 16.04
C LEU A 10 26.03 34.33 14.77
N LEU A 11 26.48 33.81 13.63
CA LEU A 11 25.73 33.89 12.37
C LEU A 11 24.57 32.90 12.49
N VAL A 12 23.42 33.39 12.97
CA VAL A 12 22.16 32.66 12.95
C VAL A 12 21.74 32.56 11.48
N LEU A 13 22.12 31.46 10.82
CA LEU A 13 21.50 31.01 9.59
C LEU A 13 20.06 30.62 9.92
N PHE A 14 19.15 31.59 9.84
CA PHE A 14 17.74 31.35 9.61
C PHE A 14 17.61 30.68 8.25
N ILE A 15 17.71 29.35 8.24
CA ILE A 15 17.21 28.54 7.13
C ILE A 15 15.69 28.69 7.23
N CYS A 16 15.13 29.66 6.51
CA CYS A 16 13.74 29.62 6.12
C CYS A 16 13.56 28.33 5.32
N ALA A 17 13.21 27.24 6.00
CA ALA A 17 12.63 26.09 5.35
C ALA A 17 11.32 26.59 4.73
N CYS A 18 11.34 26.81 3.42
CA CYS A 18 10.13 26.75 2.62
C CYS A 18 9.62 25.31 2.73
N ASP A 19 8.89 25.03 3.81
CA ASP A 19 8.03 23.86 3.89
C ASP A 19 6.83 24.16 2.99
N ASP A 20 7.07 24.16 1.68
CA ASP A 20 6.01 23.99 0.69
C ASP A 20 5.48 22.58 0.91
N GLY A 21 4.60 22.45 1.91
CA GLY A 21 4.18 21.20 2.52
C GLY A 21 3.90 20.12 1.49
N GLN A 22 4.87 19.24 1.32
CA GLN A 22 4.77 18.14 0.37
C GLN A 22 3.58 17.28 0.80
N ARG A 23 2.61 17.12 -0.10
CA ARG A 23 1.39 16.35 0.17
C ARG A 23 1.82 14.95 0.61
N ALA A 24 1.26 14.45 1.70
CA ALA A 24 1.59 13.11 2.19
C ALA A 24 1.36 12.08 1.07
N GLY A 25 2.38 11.28 0.76
CA GLY A 25 2.33 10.27 -0.30
C GLY A 25 2.81 10.78 -1.66
N ALA A 26 3.13 12.08 -1.81
CA ALA A 26 3.62 12.63 -3.07
C ALA A 26 4.97 12.04 -3.50
N GLU A 27 5.71 11.39 -2.60
CA GLU A 27 6.87 10.57 -2.95
C GLU A 27 6.52 9.43 -3.94
N TYR A 28 5.26 8.98 -3.96
CA TYR A 28 4.74 7.96 -4.88
C TYR A 28 4.11 8.54 -6.15
N ASP A 29 3.85 9.85 -6.23
CA ASP A 29 3.24 10.48 -7.42
C ASP A 29 4.01 10.09 -8.68
N GLY A 30 3.34 9.58 -9.72
CA GLY A 30 4.01 9.26 -10.99
C GLY A 30 3.22 8.33 -11.90
N PHE A 31 3.71 8.22 -13.13
CA PHE A 31 3.24 7.25 -14.11
C PHE A 31 4.22 6.07 -14.14
N TYR A 32 3.69 4.86 -14.14
CA TYR A 32 4.46 3.63 -13.93
C TYR A 32 4.11 2.59 -14.99
N GLN A 33 5.12 1.83 -15.40
CA GLN A 33 4.98 0.65 -16.22
C GLN A 33 5.37 -0.59 -15.41
N VAL A 34 4.47 -1.57 -15.31
CA VAL A 34 4.76 -2.88 -14.73
C VAL A 34 5.78 -3.60 -15.59
N THR A 35 6.90 -3.98 -14.98
CA THR A 35 8.01 -4.68 -15.63
C THR A 35 8.14 -6.13 -15.18
N LEU A 36 7.59 -6.46 -14.00
CA LEU A 36 7.59 -7.81 -13.45
C LEU A 36 6.30 -8.02 -12.67
N SER A 37 5.68 -9.18 -12.86
CA SER A 37 4.59 -9.69 -12.04
C SER A 37 4.86 -11.15 -11.72
N GLN A 38 4.78 -11.50 -10.45
CA GLN A 38 4.99 -12.85 -9.94
C GLN A 38 3.99 -13.15 -8.84
N GLU A 39 3.74 -14.43 -8.63
CA GLU A 39 2.89 -14.92 -7.55
C GLU A 39 3.51 -16.13 -6.88
N ARG A 40 3.07 -16.41 -5.66
CA ARG A 40 3.29 -17.69 -4.96
C ARG A 40 2.07 -18.02 -4.11
N THR A 41 1.84 -19.32 -3.90
CA THR A 41 0.63 -19.86 -3.26
C THR A 41 0.67 -19.89 -1.73
N SER A 42 1.77 -19.45 -1.11
CA SER A 42 1.87 -19.36 0.34
C SER A 42 2.89 -18.30 0.76
N CYS A 43 2.97 -18.03 2.06
CA CYS A 43 4.02 -17.22 2.65
C CYS A 43 5.31 -18.00 2.99
N ASP A 44 5.38 -19.30 2.69
CA ASP A 44 6.58 -20.10 2.92
C ASP A 44 7.72 -19.63 1.99
N ASP A 45 8.89 -19.37 2.56
CA ASP A 45 10.08 -18.96 1.82
C ASP A 45 10.67 -20.06 0.93
N GLN A 46 10.21 -21.30 1.10
CA GLN A 46 10.56 -22.40 0.20
C GLN A 46 9.78 -22.40 -1.10
N ASP A 47 8.61 -21.75 -1.15
CA ASP A 47 7.80 -21.66 -2.36
C ASP A 47 8.44 -20.68 -3.35
N ALA A 48 8.68 -21.17 -4.56
CA ALA A 48 9.25 -20.37 -5.63
C ALA A 48 8.22 -19.39 -6.21
N TRP A 49 8.68 -18.18 -6.50
CA TRP A 49 7.91 -17.22 -7.28
C TRP A 49 7.71 -17.73 -8.71
N THR A 50 6.47 -17.71 -9.17
CA THR A 50 6.10 -18.01 -10.55
C THR A 50 5.70 -16.72 -11.28
N PRO A 51 6.18 -16.48 -12.51
CA PRO A 51 5.70 -15.36 -13.31
C PRO A 51 4.17 -15.41 -13.49
N SER A 52 3.52 -14.26 -13.40
CA SER A 52 2.10 -14.10 -13.68
C SER A 52 1.87 -13.11 -14.83
N ASP A 53 0.72 -13.21 -15.49
CA ASP A 53 0.40 -12.40 -16.65
C ASP A 53 0.17 -10.93 -16.26
N ILE A 54 0.82 -10.01 -16.97
CA ILE A 54 0.60 -8.56 -16.79
C ILE A 54 -0.57 -8.15 -17.67
N MET A 55 -1.75 -8.05 -17.08
CA MET A 55 -2.97 -7.60 -17.78
C MET A 55 -3.07 -6.08 -17.87
N GLU A 56 -2.62 -5.38 -16.82
CA GLU A 56 -2.64 -3.92 -16.72
C GLU A 56 -1.20 -3.39 -16.62
N PRO A 57 -0.52 -3.18 -17.76
CA PRO A 57 0.91 -2.87 -17.76
C PRO A 57 1.23 -1.43 -17.36
N TYR A 58 0.24 -0.54 -17.26
CA TYR A 58 0.46 0.86 -16.94
C TYR A 58 -0.53 1.36 -15.87
N PHE A 59 -0.02 2.16 -14.95
CA PHE A 59 -0.83 2.79 -13.91
C PHE A 59 -0.21 4.12 -13.49
N LYS A 60 -1.02 4.95 -12.85
CA LYS A 60 -0.62 6.21 -12.27
C LYS A 60 -0.92 6.18 -10.79
N LEU A 61 0.04 6.63 -9.98
CA LEU A 61 -0.16 6.87 -8.56
C LEU A 61 -0.31 8.37 -8.32
N ARG A 62 -1.30 8.73 -7.52
CA ARG A 62 -1.56 10.12 -7.16
C ARG A 62 -1.89 10.28 -5.69
N ALA A 63 -1.05 11.01 -4.98
CA ALA A 63 -1.30 11.51 -3.65
C ALA A 63 -2.47 12.48 -3.65
N GLN A 64 -3.43 12.25 -2.77
CA GLN A 64 -4.66 13.02 -2.66
C GLN A 64 -5.29 12.83 -1.27
N SER A 65 -6.49 13.38 -1.07
CA SER A 65 -7.23 13.22 0.18
C SER A 65 -8.64 12.72 -0.08
N PHE A 66 -9.08 11.73 0.71
CA PHE A 66 -10.43 11.21 0.73
C PHE A 66 -11.04 11.42 2.11
N PHE A 67 -12.05 12.30 2.22
CA PHE A 67 -12.64 12.73 3.48
C PHE A 67 -11.61 13.16 4.56
N GLY A 68 -10.56 13.87 4.16
CA GLY A 68 -9.50 14.34 5.06
C GLY A 68 -8.42 13.29 5.37
N THR A 69 -8.61 12.03 4.94
CA THR A 69 -7.58 10.99 5.05
C THR A 69 -6.62 11.09 3.86
N PRO A 70 -5.30 11.19 4.07
CA PRO A 70 -4.33 11.12 2.99
C PRO A 70 -4.31 9.72 2.35
N ILE A 71 -4.37 9.68 1.02
CA ILE A 71 -4.30 8.43 0.25
C ILE A 71 -3.33 8.58 -0.92
N VAL A 72 -2.76 7.46 -1.38
CA VAL A 72 -2.13 7.35 -2.70
C VAL A 72 -3.08 6.55 -3.57
N GLY A 73 -3.82 7.24 -4.44
CA GLY A 73 -4.78 6.63 -5.34
C GLY A 73 -4.08 5.89 -6.47
N TRP A 74 -4.59 4.70 -6.79
CA TRP A 74 -4.20 3.92 -7.96
C TRP A 74 -5.17 4.23 -9.12
N ILE A 75 -4.62 4.53 -10.29
CA ILE A 75 -5.40 4.86 -11.50
C ILE A 75 -4.86 3.98 -12.63
N SER A 76 -5.67 3.05 -13.14
CA SER A 76 -5.26 2.18 -14.25
C SER A 76 -5.19 2.97 -15.55
N CYS A 77 -4.20 2.63 -16.38
CA CYS A 77 -3.96 3.27 -17.67
C CYS A 77 -3.88 2.22 -18.77
N THR A 78 -4.51 2.49 -19.91
CA THR A 78 -4.62 1.50 -21.00
C THR A 78 -3.43 1.51 -21.96
N GLY A 79 -2.55 2.51 -21.88
CA GLY A 79 -1.39 2.67 -22.74
C GLY A 79 -0.21 3.34 -22.06
N ALA A 80 0.87 3.55 -22.83
CA ALA A 80 2.17 4.02 -22.35
C ALA A 80 2.27 5.54 -22.16
N THR A 81 1.14 6.23 -22.05
CA THR A 81 1.07 7.69 -21.91
C THR A 81 -0.03 8.07 -20.92
N GLU A 82 0.17 9.14 -20.16
CA GLU A 82 -0.75 9.54 -19.09
C GLU A 82 -2.17 9.88 -19.56
N ASP A 83 -2.35 10.27 -20.82
CA ASP A 83 -3.67 10.56 -21.41
C ASP A 83 -4.55 9.30 -21.60
N THR A 84 -3.98 8.11 -21.38
CA THR A 84 -4.70 6.83 -21.41
C THR A 84 -5.19 6.37 -20.03
N CYS A 85 -4.93 7.17 -19.00
CA CYS A 85 -5.37 6.94 -17.64
C CYS A 85 -6.81 7.45 -17.45
N ASP A 86 -7.62 6.68 -16.73
CA ASP A 86 -8.94 7.15 -16.29
C ASP A 86 -8.78 8.03 -15.03
N ASP A 87 -8.25 9.25 -15.21
CA ASP A 87 -7.91 10.18 -14.11
C ASP A 87 -9.10 10.55 -13.20
N ASP A 88 -10.34 10.27 -13.63
CA ASP A 88 -11.57 10.48 -12.86
C ASP A 88 -11.93 9.29 -11.96
N THR A 89 -11.30 8.12 -12.17
CA THR A 89 -11.60 6.87 -11.45
C THR A 89 -10.38 6.39 -10.67
N ILE A 90 -10.51 6.38 -9.34
CA ILE A 90 -9.52 5.77 -8.45
C ILE A 90 -9.94 4.34 -8.17
N GLU A 91 -9.02 3.40 -8.40
CA GLU A 91 -9.21 2.01 -8.02
C GLU A 91 -9.03 1.87 -6.50
N LEU A 92 -10.14 1.61 -5.79
CA LEU A 92 -10.12 1.52 -4.33
C LEU A 92 -9.31 0.32 -3.84
N THR A 93 -9.33 -0.80 -4.57
CA THR A 93 -8.54 -2.01 -4.28
C THR A 93 -7.04 -1.79 -4.43
N GLY A 94 -6.63 -0.90 -5.34
CA GLY A 94 -5.23 -0.51 -5.55
C GLY A 94 -4.75 0.65 -4.67
N THR A 95 -5.66 1.36 -4.00
CA THR A 95 -5.33 2.58 -3.24
C THR A 95 -4.59 2.29 -1.94
N PHE A 96 -3.58 3.10 -1.63
CA PHE A 96 -2.82 3.00 -0.38
C PHE A 96 -3.29 4.05 0.63
N ILE A 97 -3.44 3.61 1.87
CA ILE A 97 -3.67 4.46 3.04
C ILE A 97 -2.49 4.36 4.01
N LYS A 98 -2.27 5.37 4.84
CA LYS A 98 -1.20 5.34 5.84
C LYS A 98 -1.73 4.78 7.16
N LYS A 99 -1.25 3.60 7.58
CA LYS A 99 -1.53 2.99 8.90
C LYS A 99 -0.21 2.81 9.64
N ASP A 100 -0.13 3.25 10.89
CA ASP A 100 1.06 3.12 11.74
C ASP A 100 2.37 3.64 11.08
N GLY A 101 2.25 4.70 10.28
CA GLY A 101 3.37 5.32 9.59
C GLY A 101 3.76 4.67 8.26
N VAL A 102 3.13 3.56 7.88
CA VAL A 102 3.42 2.79 6.66
C VAL A 102 2.27 2.96 5.66
N TRP A 103 2.60 3.23 4.39
CA TRP A 103 1.62 3.19 3.31
C TRP A 103 1.27 1.75 2.99
N GLN A 104 -0.01 1.42 2.87
CA GLN A 104 -0.45 0.07 2.56
C GLN A 104 -1.82 0.05 1.87
N GLN A 105 -2.01 -0.88 0.94
CA GLN A 105 -3.33 -1.35 0.52
C GLN A 105 -3.91 -2.19 1.66
N TYR A 106 -5.19 -2.00 1.93
CA TYR A 106 -5.90 -2.71 2.98
C TYR A 106 -7.28 -3.10 2.46
N MET A 107 -7.56 -4.39 2.41
CA MET A 107 -8.88 -4.91 2.10
C MET A 107 -9.20 -6.09 3.02
N ALA A 108 -10.28 -5.97 3.77
CA ALA A 108 -10.85 -7.02 4.58
C ALA A 108 -12.25 -7.33 4.07
N THR A 109 -12.57 -8.60 3.87
CA THR A 109 -13.90 -9.05 3.48
C THR A 109 -14.32 -10.23 4.35
N SER A 110 -15.64 -10.37 4.52
CA SER A 110 -16.25 -11.47 5.25
C SER A 110 -17.38 -12.08 4.41
N SER A 111 -17.66 -13.36 4.61
CA SER A 111 -18.84 -14.00 4.08
C SER A 111 -19.32 -15.12 5.00
N SER A 112 -20.63 -15.19 5.23
CA SER A 112 -21.23 -16.23 6.05
C SER A 112 -20.98 -17.61 5.43
N GLY A 113 -20.54 -18.56 6.24
CA GLY A 113 -20.36 -19.93 5.81
C GLY A 113 -21.66 -20.75 5.78
N GLY A 114 -21.53 -22.06 5.61
CA GLY A 114 -22.68 -22.98 5.55
C GLY A 114 -23.45 -23.14 6.86
N SER A 115 -22.96 -22.54 7.96
CA SER A 115 -23.62 -22.53 9.27
C SER A 115 -23.71 -21.09 9.82
N GLU A 116 -24.68 -20.83 10.71
CA GLU A 116 -24.86 -19.52 11.35
C GLU A 116 -23.64 -19.06 12.18
N THR A 117 -22.76 -19.98 12.54
CA THR A 117 -21.56 -19.71 13.36
C THR A 117 -20.27 -19.73 12.55
N THR A 118 -20.32 -19.99 11.25
CA THR A 118 -19.10 -20.03 10.42
C THR A 118 -18.96 -18.72 9.66
N CYS A 119 -17.77 -18.13 9.68
CA CYS A 119 -17.42 -16.94 8.90
C CYS A 119 -16.14 -17.19 8.10
N TYR A 120 -16.21 -16.97 6.79
CA TYR A 120 -15.03 -16.94 5.93
C TYR A 120 -14.50 -15.52 5.88
N LEU A 121 -13.26 -15.36 6.30
CA LEU A 121 -12.55 -14.08 6.31
C LEU A 121 -11.48 -14.08 5.24
N THR A 122 -11.33 -12.96 4.55
CA THR A 122 -10.20 -12.69 3.66
C THR A 122 -9.58 -11.36 4.03
N TYR A 123 -8.26 -11.36 4.12
CA TYR A 123 -7.47 -10.17 4.35
C TYR A 123 -6.43 -10.03 3.25
N ARG A 124 -6.32 -8.85 2.64
CA ARG A 124 -5.31 -8.51 1.63
C ARG A 124 -4.57 -7.25 2.06
N GLN A 125 -3.24 -7.34 2.12
CA GLN A 125 -2.35 -6.24 2.43
C GLN A 125 -1.33 -6.06 1.32
N GLY A 126 -1.20 -4.85 0.79
CA GLY A 126 -0.17 -4.52 -0.20
C GLY A 126 0.77 -3.45 0.34
N ILE A 127 2.09 -3.71 0.34
CA ILE A 127 3.09 -2.77 0.84
C ILE A 127 3.93 -2.23 -0.33
N PRO A 128 3.81 -0.93 -0.67
CA PRO A 128 4.61 -0.29 -1.71
C PRO A 128 5.97 0.14 -1.16
N ALA A 129 7.03 -0.14 -1.91
CA ALA A 129 8.39 0.32 -1.62
C ALA A 129 8.98 1.03 -2.83
N LEU A 130 9.48 2.25 -2.62
CA LEU A 130 10.21 2.97 -3.68
C LEU A 130 11.54 2.28 -3.94
N THR A 131 11.88 2.14 -5.21
CA THR A 131 13.16 1.61 -5.68
C THR A 131 13.96 2.71 -6.38
N GLY A 132 15.19 2.42 -6.82
CA GLY A 132 15.98 3.38 -7.57
C GLY A 132 15.38 3.76 -8.93
N THR A 133 14.49 2.93 -9.49
CA THR A 133 13.92 3.09 -10.84
C THR A 133 12.40 3.24 -10.84
N GLY A 134 11.72 3.06 -9.70
CA GLY A 134 10.27 3.16 -9.61
C GLY A 134 9.74 2.62 -8.30
N LEU A 135 8.96 1.54 -8.37
CA LEU A 135 8.20 0.97 -7.27
C LEU A 135 8.27 -0.56 -7.29
N SER A 136 8.35 -1.18 -6.12
CA SER A 136 7.91 -2.56 -5.93
C SER A 136 6.69 -2.61 -5.01
N LEU A 137 5.84 -3.60 -5.21
CA LEU A 137 4.65 -3.85 -4.40
C LEU A 137 4.62 -5.33 -4.06
N THR A 138 4.60 -5.65 -2.77
CA THR A 138 4.31 -7.00 -2.29
C THR A 138 2.91 -7.02 -1.71
N VAL A 139 2.07 -7.88 -2.26
CA VAL A 139 0.72 -8.14 -1.76
C VAL A 139 0.72 -9.49 -1.08
N THR A 140 0.12 -9.57 0.09
CA THR A 140 -0.12 -10.82 0.81
C THR A 140 -1.60 -10.97 1.06
N ARG A 141 -2.11 -12.19 0.87
CA ARG A 141 -3.49 -12.58 1.11
C ARG A 141 -3.53 -13.65 2.19
N TRP A 142 -4.39 -13.44 3.16
CA TRP A 142 -4.72 -14.40 4.19
C TRP A 142 -6.19 -14.76 4.11
N GLU A 143 -6.49 -16.02 4.34
CA GLU A 143 -7.85 -16.53 4.35
C GLU A 143 -8.02 -17.52 5.50
N GLY A 144 -9.23 -17.54 6.06
CA GLY A 144 -9.54 -18.46 7.15
C GLY A 144 -11.04 -18.70 7.26
N GLU A 145 -11.39 -19.94 7.61
CA GLU A 145 -12.73 -20.29 8.07
C GLU A 145 -12.74 -20.26 9.59
N ILE A 146 -13.49 -19.34 10.18
CA ILE A 146 -13.54 -19.12 11.62
C ILE A 146 -14.90 -19.55 12.18
N THR A 147 -14.87 -20.18 13.36
CA THR A 147 -16.08 -20.37 14.17
C THR A 147 -16.27 -19.14 15.06
N MET A 148 -17.30 -18.35 14.77
CA MET A 148 -17.67 -17.14 15.51
C MET A 148 -18.19 -17.47 16.91
N GLU A 149 -17.94 -16.58 17.86
CA GLU A 149 -18.53 -16.66 19.19
C GLU A 149 -20.05 -16.34 19.15
N ALA A 150 -20.77 -16.77 20.18
CA ALA A 150 -22.21 -16.56 20.24
C ALA A 150 -22.56 -15.06 20.26
N GLY A 151 -23.34 -14.62 19.28
CA GLY A 151 -23.78 -13.23 19.14
C GLY A 151 -22.87 -12.34 18.30
N GLU A 152 -21.79 -12.89 17.72
CA GLU A 152 -20.99 -12.19 16.71
C GLU A 152 -21.66 -12.24 15.34
N GLU A 153 -21.49 -11.16 14.57
CA GLU A 153 -21.90 -11.10 13.17
C GLU A 153 -20.67 -11.32 12.27
N CYS A 154 -20.86 -11.97 11.13
CA CYS A 154 -19.77 -12.23 10.19
C CYS A 154 -19.42 -10.95 9.41
N ASP A 155 -18.57 -10.13 10.00
CA ASP A 155 -18.13 -8.84 9.46
C ASP A 155 -16.62 -8.80 9.17
N PRO A 156 -16.13 -7.82 8.39
CA PRO A 156 -14.70 -7.66 8.15
C PRO A 156 -13.88 -7.22 9.37
N GLU A 157 -14.51 -6.70 10.43
CA GLU A 157 -13.82 -6.29 11.66
C GLU A 157 -13.29 -7.52 12.44
N LEU A 158 -13.93 -8.68 12.24
CA LEU A 158 -13.44 -9.96 12.75
C LEU A 158 -12.05 -10.34 12.22
N VAL A 159 -11.58 -9.77 11.09
CA VAL A 159 -10.20 -9.99 10.60
C VAL A 159 -9.18 -9.59 11.66
N ASP A 160 -9.32 -8.42 12.29
CA ASP A 160 -8.37 -7.96 13.31
C ASP A 160 -8.38 -8.89 14.55
N LYS A 161 -9.53 -9.50 14.87
CA LYS A 161 -9.68 -10.44 16.00
C LYS A 161 -9.08 -11.81 15.70
N TYR A 162 -9.29 -12.33 14.49
CA TYR A 162 -8.97 -13.70 14.12
C TYR A 162 -7.76 -13.84 13.18
N PHE A 163 -7.02 -12.75 12.94
CA PHE A 163 -5.89 -12.73 12.00
C PHE A 163 -4.88 -13.86 12.23
N ASP A 164 -4.50 -14.12 13.49
CA ASP A 164 -3.53 -15.17 13.86
C ASP A 164 -4.03 -16.60 13.57
N GLN A 165 -5.29 -16.78 13.19
CA GLN A 165 -5.90 -18.06 12.82
C GLN A 165 -6.10 -18.20 11.30
N MET A 166 -5.74 -17.17 10.53
CA MET A 166 -5.85 -17.16 9.07
C MET A 166 -4.55 -17.66 8.44
N ASP A 167 -4.67 -18.46 7.39
CA ASP A 167 -3.53 -18.95 6.63
C ASP A 167 -3.17 -17.97 5.53
N CYS A 168 -1.88 -17.77 5.29
CA CYS A 168 -1.43 -17.04 4.11
C CYS A 168 -1.60 -17.92 2.87
N THR A 169 -2.55 -17.57 2.00
CA THR A 169 -2.94 -18.37 0.84
C THR A 169 -2.39 -17.85 -0.48
N GLN A 170 -1.84 -16.63 -0.50
CA GLN A 170 -1.27 -16.06 -1.71
C GLN A 170 -0.31 -14.91 -1.39
N MET A 171 0.75 -14.78 -2.18
CA MET A 171 1.50 -13.54 -2.31
C MET A 171 1.66 -13.15 -3.77
N GLU A 172 1.60 -11.86 -4.04
CA GLU A 172 1.85 -11.26 -5.35
C GLU A 172 3.01 -10.29 -5.21
N TYR A 173 3.89 -10.28 -6.21
CA TYR A 173 5.00 -9.34 -6.29
C TYR A 173 4.95 -8.64 -7.63
N LEU A 174 4.98 -7.32 -7.58
CA LEU A 174 4.97 -6.44 -8.75
C LEU A 174 6.17 -5.50 -8.68
N GLU A 175 6.90 -5.36 -9.79
CA GLU A 175 7.83 -4.25 -10.00
C GLU A 175 7.33 -3.37 -11.12
N ALA A 176 7.49 -2.07 -10.93
CA ALA A 176 7.19 -1.08 -11.94
C ALA A 176 8.29 -0.04 -12.05
N THR A 177 8.59 0.34 -13.28
CA THR A 177 9.50 1.45 -13.58
C THR A 177 8.70 2.74 -13.69
N ARG A 178 9.21 3.81 -13.10
CA ARG A 178 8.62 5.14 -13.24
C ARG A 178 9.02 5.74 -14.59
N LEU A 179 8.04 6.25 -15.32
CA LEU A 179 8.19 6.84 -16.65
C LEU A 179 8.38 8.37 -16.60
#